data_AF-A0A4Q1BIB1-F1
#
_entry.id   AF-A0A4Q1BIB1-F1
#
_cell.length_a   1.000
_cell.length_b   1.000
_cell.length_c   1.000
_cell.angle_alpha   90.00
_cell.angle_beta   90.00
_cell.angle_gamma   90.00
#
_symmetry.space_group_name_H-M   'P 1'
#
loop_
_entity.id
_entity.type
_entity.pdbx_description
1 polymer ?
#
loop_
_entity_poly.entity_id
_entity_poly.type
_entity_poly.pdbx_seq_one_letter_code
_entity_poly.pdbx_strand_id
1 'polypeptide(L)'
;MSDNQAIPLIKNKKKSSVGKTRLKTTTPSLEAGGSPRSTPSPLTSPPSPTAVALEEDDDFTFPDDEGQRLLDESRVAGKLKDSSDRIRVLGVPLPKPLLYLLSAPAILFVLILIRPHSFFPSSTRITFSNGTDLFHPTTILISLDGFRPSYLTSHSSLLPNLLSLAESPIGLRAEYMLPIFPTITFPNHWAMMTGLYPAWSGIVANDFFAPDMSNEEFSRPAPVNDGQGGEKSGREFVYADPDKSWDSGWWWGEPMWGVVEKAGCKAANLMWPGPPVTSTGITPTYFVPFRDMSPSDKVEQIFHWLDHPLSQRPVFITAYFPEVDAAGHTAGPESEEVEGALRSMDNMVGGLMEGLEKRNLTGIVNVIIVSDHGEFFHLLSPMSFVPSYDPNNPLTIFRIKYEPLLLYHTMDQISIISYIS
;
A
#
# COMPACT_ATOMS: atom_id res chain seq x y z
N MET A 1 -40.34 18.91 37.52
CA MET A 1 -39.63 18.90 38.82
C MET A 1 -38.82 17.63 38.83
N SER A 2 -37.50 17.60 39.01
CA SER A 2 -36.44 18.61 39.26
C SER A 2 -35.15 17.79 39.44
N ASP A 3 -33.90 18.24 39.26
CA ASP A 3 -33.33 19.48 38.72
C ASP A 3 -31.86 19.18 38.35
N ASN A 4 -31.18 20.12 37.68
CA ASN A 4 -29.72 20.08 37.49
C ASN A 4 -28.95 20.12 38.81
N GLN A 5 -27.82 19.40 38.88
CA GLN A 5 -26.54 19.80 39.52
C GLN A 5 -25.47 18.73 39.20
N ALA A 6 -24.32 19.01 38.55
CA ALA A 6 -23.28 20.03 38.74
C ALA A 6 -22.14 19.61 39.69
N ILE A 7 -20.91 19.83 39.22
CA ILE A 7 -19.60 19.36 39.74
C ILE A 7 -19.11 20.22 40.92
N PRO A 8 -18.33 19.66 41.87
CA PRO A 8 -17.42 20.44 42.72
C PRO A 8 -15.94 20.29 42.30
N LEU A 9 -15.31 21.41 41.90
CA LEU A 9 -13.85 21.49 41.76
C LEU A 9 -13.17 21.50 43.14
N ILE A 10 -12.05 20.78 43.29
CA ILE A 10 -11.14 20.93 44.44
C ILE A 10 -9.89 21.71 44.02
N LYS A 11 -9.76 22.94 44.54
CA LYS A 11 -8.55 23.77 44.42
C LYS A 11 -7.55 23.36 45.50
N ASN A 12 -6.28 23.17 45.14
CA ASN A 12 -5.19 23.15 46.12
C ASN A 12 -4.05 24.09 45.72
N LYS A 13 -3.89 25.19 46.48
CA LYS A 13 -2.74 26.09 46.40
C LYS A 13 -1.69 25.65 47.42
N LYS A 14 -0.44 25.43 46.98
CA LYS A 14 0.73 25.65 47.85
C LYS A 14 1.77 26.48 47.10
N LYS A 15 2.21 27.55 47.76
CA LYS A 15 3.39 28.34 47.37
C LYS A 15 4.61 27.72 48.06
N SER A 16 5.74 27.67 47.38
CA SER A 16 7.05 27.84 48.01
C SER A 16 7.94 28.69 47.09
N SER A 17 8.91 29.37 47.68
CA SER A 17 9.70 30.44 47.07
C SER A 17 11.20 30.12 47.14
N VAL A 18 12.01 30.96 46.47
CA VAL A 18 13.48 31.01 46.49
C VAL A 18 14.14 29.93 45.61
N GLY A 19 15.16 30.25 44.80
CA GLY A 19 15.84 31.54 44.60
C GLY A 19 16.72 31.60 43.34
N LYS A 20 17.26 32.79 43.05
CA LYS A 20 18.14 33.05 41.90
C LYS A 20 19.57 32.57 42.18
N THR A 21 20.15 31.79 41.28
CA THR A 21 21.61 31.70 41.12
C THR A 21 21.98 31.72 39.64
N ARG A 22 23.02 32.48 39.30
CA ARG A 22 23.48 32.79 37.94
C ARG A 22 24.88 32.21 37.72
N LEU A 23 25.03 31.24 36.81
CA LEU A 23 26.32 30.86 36.21
C LEU A 23 26.14 30.93 34.69
N LYS A 24 26.72 31.92 34.01
CA LYS A 24 28.12 31.97 33.54
C LYS A 24 28.44 30.91 32.48
N THR A 25 28.22 31.33 31.24
CA THR A 25 28.72 30.76 29.99
C THR A 25 30.25 30.66 29.96
N THR A 26 30.78 29.56 29.44
CA THR A 26 32.14 29.46 28.89
C THR A 26 32.12 28.62 27.62
N THR A 27 32.19 29.28 26.47
CA THR A 27 32.48 28.68 25.16
C THR A 27 33.99 28.37 25.07
N PRO A 28 34.38 27.30 24.36
CA PRO A 28 35.62 27.29 23.61
C PRO A 28 35.34 27.21 22.11
N SER A 29 35.81 28.21 21.36
CA SER A 29 35.93 28.14 19.89
C SER A 29 37.18 27.34 19.52
N LEU A 30 37.10 26.51 18.47
CA LEU A 30 38.18 25.90 17.66
C LEU A 30 37.46 25.00 16.62
N GLU A 31 37.82 24.90 15.34
CA GLU A 31 38.65 25.75 14.47
C GLU A 31 38.24 25.46 13.01
N ALA A 32 38.32 26.44 12.10
CA ALA A 32 37.87 26.25 10.72
C ALA A 32 39.00 25.70 9.82
N GLY A 33 38.92 24.44 9.42
CA GLY A 33 39.82 23.81 8.45
C GLY A 33 39.08 23.36 7.19
N GLY A 34 39.17 24.15 6.11
CA GLY A 34 38.54 23.82 4.81
C GLY A 34 39.57 23.53 3.72
N SER A 35 39.43 22.38 3.05
CA SER A 35 40.11 21.99 1.78
C SER A 35 39.58 20.61 1.30
N PRO A 36 39.71 20.23 0.01
CA PRO A 36 38.60 20.46 -0.90
C PRO A 36 37.91 19.19 -1.41
N ARG A 37 36.73 19.39 -2.00
CA ARG A 37 35.86 18.37 -2.61
C ARG A 37 36.53 17.73 -3.84
N SER A 38 36.91 16.46 -3.75
CA SER A 38 37.33 15.66 -4.91
C SER A 38 36.12 14.97 -5.57
N THR A 39 36.11 14.95 -6.89
CA THR A 39 35.09 14.29 -7.73
C THR A 39 35.37 12.80 -7.88
N PRO A 40 34.36 11.90 -7.82
CA PRO A 40 34.56 10.49 -8.15
C PRO A 40 34.55 10.28 -9.67
N SER A 41 35.61 9.66 -10.19
CA SER A 41 35.64 9.09 -11.55
C SER A 41 34.88 7.74 -11.58
N PRO A 42 34.31 7.34 -12.73
CA PRO A 42 33.50 6.12 -12.80
C PRO A 42 34.37 4.85 -12.76
N LEU A 43 33.96 3.89 -11.93
CA LEU A 43 34.56 2.55 -11.86
C LEU A 43 34.07 1.67 -13.02
N THR A 44 35.02 1.09 -13.74
CA THR A 44 34.79 0.14 -14.85
C THR A 44 34.34 -1.22 -14.33
N SER A 45 33.33 -1.80 -14.98
CA SER A 45 32.84 -3.17 -14.73
C SER A 45 33.81 -4.26 -15.24
N PRO A 46 33.98 -5.39 -14.52
CA PRO A 46 34.67 -6.57 -15.05
C PRO A 46 33.78 -7.38 -16.02
N PRO A 47 34.35 -8.20 -16.92
CA PRO A 47 33.62 -8.93 -17.95
C PRO A 47 32.99 -10.25 -17.46
N SER A 48 31.94 -10.69 -18.17
CA SER A 48 31.31 -12.00 -18.01
C SER A 48 32.14 -13.14 -18.64
N PRO A 49 32.00 -14.40 -18.19
CA PRO A 49 32.85 -15.51 -18.64
C PRO A 49 32.46 -16.08 -20.00
N THR A 50 33.47 -16.37 -20.83
CA THR A 50 33.35 -17.08 -22.11
C THR A 50 33.33 -18.59 -21.88
N ALA A 51 32.48 -19.32 -22.62
CA ALA A 51 32.44 -20.77 -22.60
C ALA A 51 33.69 -21.39 -23.28
N VAL A 52 34.21 -22.47 -22.71
CA VAL A 52 35.30 -23.28 -23.28
C VAL A 52 34.67 -24.44 -24.05
N ALA A 53 35.02 -24.57 -25.34
CA ALA A 53 34.82 -25.79 -26.10
C ALA A 53 36.03 -26.72 -25.89
N LEU A 54 35.77 -28.03 -25.86
CA LEU A 54 36.81 -29.05 -25.92
C LEU A 54 36.57 -29.89 -27.18
N GLU A 55 37.54 -29.87 -28.07
CA GLU A 55 37.74 -30.85 -29.15
C GLU A 55 38.70 -31.91 -28.61
N GLU A 56 38.41 -33.19 -28.85
CA GLU A 56 39.42 -34.24 -28.99
C GLU A 56 39.03 -35.11 -30.17
N ASP A 57 39.87 -35.10 -31.20
CA ASP A 57 39.84 -36.06 -32.31
C ASP A 57 40.45 -37.41 -31.85
N ASP A 58 40.04 -38.51 -32.50
CA ASP A 58 40.99 -39.53 -32.93
C ASP A 58 40.41 -40.35 -34.09
N ASP A 59 41.11 -40.35 -35.23
CA ASP A 59 40.81 -41.08 -36.47
C ASP A 59 41.67 -42.34 -36.55
N PHE A 60 41.15 -43.47 -37.06
CA PHE A 60 42.01 -44.49 -37.70
C PHE A 60 41.29 -45.44 -38.69
N THR A 61 41.11 -44.95 -39.92
CA THR A 61 41.33 -45.63 -41.24
C THR A 61 40.63 -46.94 -41.71
N PHE A 62 40.51 -46.97 -43.05
CA PHE A 62 39.95 -47.90 -44.08
C PHE A 62 40.78 -49.20 -44.31
N PRO A 63 40.49 -50.14 -45.27
CA PRO A 63 39.74 -50.10 -46.56
C PRO A 63 38.75 -51.30 -46.79
N ASP A 64 38.24 -51.75 -47.97
CA ASP A 64 38.58 -51.62 -49.43
C ASP A 64 37.33 -51.70 -50.37
N ASP A 65 37.51 -51.22 -51.62
CA ASP A 65 37.02 -51.63 -52.97
C ASP A 65 35.54 -51.99 -53.27
N GLU A 66 34.83 -51.39 -54.25
CA GLU A 66 34.98 -51.23 -55.72
C GLU A 66 34.01 -52.18 -56.48
N GLY A 67 33.22 -51.69 -57.45
CA GLY A 67 32.49 -52.56 -58.40
C GLY A 67 31.05 -52.16 -58.81
N GLN A 68 30.94 -51.35 -59.88
CA GLN A 68 29.96 -51.45 -60.99
C GLN A 68 28.44 -51.60 -60.70
N ARG A 69 27.59 -50.64 -61.07
CA ARG A 69 27.06 -50.27 -62.42
C ARG A 69 25.93 -51.17 -62.99
N LEU A 70 24.83 -50.47 -63.30
CA LEU A 70 23.85 -50.68 -64.40
C LEU A 70 22.74 -51.74 -64.24
N LEU A 71 21.49 -51.24 -64.41
CA LEU A 71 20.38 -51.74 -65.25
C LEU A 71 19.92 -53.21 -65.13
N ASP A 72 18.65 -53.59 -65.32
CA ASP A 72 17.31 -52.97 -65.24
C ASP A 72 16.31 -54.16 -65.33
N GLU A 73 15.01 -53.92 -65.36
CA GLU A 73 13.96 -54.83 -65.86
C GLU A 73 13.69 -56.18 -65.15
N SER A 74 12.75 -56.10 -64.21
CA SER A 74 11.47 -56.85 -64.26
C SER A 74 11.33 -58.27 -63.65
N ARG A 75 10.21 -58.43 -62.91
CA ARG A 75 9.42 -59.67 -62.64
C ARG A 75 10.20 -60.89 -62.08
N VAL A 76 9.91 -61.39 -60.88
CA VAL A 76 8.69 -62.17 -60.58
C VAL A 76 8.39 -62.23 -59.07
N ALA A 77 7.11 -62.08 -58.73
CA ALA A 77 6.38 -62.48 -57.51
C ALA A 77 7.13 -62.89 -56.22
N GLY A 78 7.05 -62.01 -55.20
CA GLY A 78 7.09 -62.38 -53.78
C GLY A 78 5.79 -61.95 -53.07
N LYS A 79 5.07 -62.88 -52.45
CA LYS A 79 3.72 -62.67 -51.88
C LYS A 79 3.78 -62.12 -50.44
N LEU A 80 2.79 -61.28 -50.12
CA LEU A 80 2.19 -61.05 -48.78
C LEU A 80 3.05 -60.39 -47.68
N LYS A 81 2.66 -59.17 -47.27
CA LYS A 81 2.54 -58.85 -45.84
C LYS A 81 1.46 -57.80 -45.54
N ASP A 82 0.41 -58.30 -44.88
CA ASP A 82 -0.53 -57.69 -43.93
C ASP A 82 -1.15 -56.29 -44.18
N SER A 83 -2.48 -56.24 -44.05
CA SER A 83 -3.34 -55.05 -44.17
C SER A 83 -3.70 -54.42 -42.80
N SER A 84 -3.05 -54.84 -41.72
CA SER A 84 -3.38 -54.43 -40.34
C SER A 84 -2.98 -52.99 -39.97
N ASP A 85 -2.18 -52.31 -40.80
CA ASP A 85 -1.44 -51.10 -40.40
C ASP A 85 -1.89 -49.76 -41.03
N ARG A 86 -3.10 -49.72 -41.58
CA ARG A 86 -3.72 -48.50 -42.14
C ARG A 86 -5.08 -48.21 -41.52
N ILE A 87 -5.31 -46.94 -41.17
CA ILE A 87 -6.58 -46.42 -40.67
C ILE A 87 -7.17 -45.50 -41.74
N ARG A 88 -8.49 -45.57 -41.98
CA ARG A 88 -9.17 -44.67 -42.92
C ARG A 88 -9.61 -43.40 -42.21
N VAL A 89 -9.13 -42.25 -42.66
CA VAL A 89 -9.58 -40.92 -42.23
C VAL A 89 -10.21 -40.23 -43.43
N LEU A 90 -11.47 -39.79 -43.32
CA LEU A 90 -12.23 -39.18 -44.42
C LEU A 90 -12.17 -40.00 -45.74
N GLY A 91 -12.23 -41.34 -45.62
CA GLY A 91 -12.16 -42.27 -46.76
C GLY A 91 -10.74 -42.64 -47.24
N VAL A 92 -9.71 -41.84 -46.90
CA VAL A 92 -8.33 -42.03 -47.34
C VAL A 92 -7.58 -43.01 -46.41
N PRO A 93 -6.95 -44.09 -46.91
CA PRO A 93 -6.24 -45.09 -46.10
C PRO A 93 -4.81 -44.63 -45.75
N LEU A 94 -4.64 -44.03 -44.57
CA LEU A 94 -3.36 -43.52 -44.07
C LEU A 94 -2.60 -44.57 -43.24
N PRO A 95 -1.26 -44.63 -43.30
CA PRO A 95 -0.45 -45.46 -42.41
C PRO A 95 -0.57 -44.98 -40.95
N LYS A 96 -0.70 -45.90 -39.98
CA LYS A 96 -0.74 -45.55 -38.56
C LYS A 96 0.44 -44.66 -38.09
N PRO A 97 1.71 -44.86 -38.54
CA PRO A 97 2.82 -43.99 -38.15
C PRO A 97 2.58 -42.50 -38.45
N LEU A 98 1.92 -42.18 -39.57
CA LEU A 98 1.61 -40.80 -39.95
C LEU A 98 0.55 -40.19 -39.03
N LEU A 99 -0.38 -41.01 -38.54
CA LEU A 99 -1.42 -40.59 -37.60
C LEU A 99 -0.82 -40.28 -36.22
N TYR A 100 0.15 -41.08 -35.77
CA TYR A 100 0.94 -40.77 -34.57
C TYR A 100 1.75 -39.48 -34.73
N LEU A 101 2.41 -39.30 -35.88
CA LEU A 101 3.19 -38.09 -36.21
C LEU A 101 2.34 -36.82 -36.18
N LEU A 102 1.08 -36.89 -36.64
CA LEU A 102 0.13 -35.78 -36.61
C LEU A 102 -0.53 -35.57 -35.24
N SER A 103 -0.68 -36.64 -34.44
CA SER A 103 -1.22 -36.55 -33.08
C SER A 103 -0.23 -35.96 -32.08
N ALA A 104 1.08 -36.18 -32.24
CA ALA A 104 2.08 -35.75 -31.27
C ALA A 104 2.14 -34.21 -31.09
N PRO A 105 2.09 -33.38 -32.16
CA PRO A 105 1.98 -31.92 -32.02
C PRO A 105 0.69 -31.48 -31.34
N ALA A 106 -0.44 -32.14 -31.64
CA ALA A 106 -1.73 -31.82 -31.03
C ALA A 106 -1.78 -32.18 -29.54
N ILE A 107 -1.23 -33.34 -29.15
CA ILE A 107 -1.07 -33.76 -27.76
C ILE A 107 -0.10 -32.82 -27.04
N LEU A 108 1.02 -32.44 -27.66
CA LEU A 108 1.97 -31.48 -27.09
C LEU A 108 1.33 -30.09 -26.90
N PHE A 109 0.53 -29.62 -27.85
CA PHE A 109 -0.22 -28.36 -27.76
C PHE A 109 -1.27 -28.42 -26.63
N VAL A 110 -2.01 -29.52 -26.52
CA VAL A 110 -2.94 -29.76 -25.40
C VAL A 110 -2.21 -29.83 -24.06
N LEU A 111 -1.03 -30.46 -23.99
CA LEU A 111 -0.19 -30.47 -22.78
C LEU A 111 0.41 -29.10 -22.45
N ILE A 112 0.65 -28.24 -23.45
CA ILE A 112 1.04 -26.82 -23.24
C ILE A 112 -0.14 -26.00 -22.70
N LEU A 113 -1.37 -26.26 -23.16
CA LEU A 113 -2.59 -25.63 -22.63
C LEU A 113 -3.00 -26.16 -21.25
N ILE A 114 -2.69 -27.43 -20.95
CA ILE A 114 -2.94 -28.08 -19.64
C ILE A 114 -1.75 -27.90 -18.68
N ARG A 115 -0.65 -27.24 -19.09
CA ARG A 115 0.39 -26.83 -18.14
C ARG A 115 -0.26 -25.98 -17.04
N PRO A 116 -0.24 -26.40 -15.77
CA PRO A 116 -0.62 -25.49 -14.71
C PRO A 116 0.32 -24.27 -14.80
N HIS A 117 -0.21 -23.07 -14.59
CA HIS A 117 0.57 -21.81 -14.55
C HIS A 117 1.56 -21.75 -13.35
N SER A 118 1.90 -22.90 -12.77
CA SER A 118 2.73 -23.13 -11.59
C SER A 118 4.17 -23.51 -11.94
N PHE A 119 4.67 -23.07 -13.10
CA PHE A 119 6.09 -23.16 -13.49
C PHE A 119 6.80 -21.80 -13.48
N PHE A 120 6.26 -20.81 -12.77
CA PHE A 120 7.15 -19.93 -12.04
C PHE A 120 7.89 -20.80 -11.01
N PRO A 121 9.23 -20.84 -10.99
CA PRO A 121 9.92 -21.40 -9.84
C PRO A 121 9.39 -20.65 -8.61
N SER A 122 8.96 -21.39 -7.60
CA SER A 122 8.63 -20.78 -6.31
C SER A 122 9.89 -20.07 -5.85
N SER A 123 9.92 -18.75 -6.02
CA SER A 123 11.02 -17.92 -5.55
C SER A 123 11.09 -18.16 -4.06
N THR A 124 12.13 -18.87 -3.62
CA THR A 124 12.35 -19.19 -2.21
C THR A 124 12.48 -17.86 -1.50
N ARG A 125 11.37 -17.40 -0.92
CA ARG A 125 11.26 -16.08 -0.32
C ARG A 125 12.36 -15.94 0.71
N ILE A 126 13.05 -14.80 0.67
CA ILE A 126 14.13 -14.50 1.61
C ILE A 126 13.59 -14.68 3.04
N THR A 127 14.34 -15.43 3.84
CA THR A 127 14.06 -15.63 5.26
C THR A 127 15.24 -15.12 6.08
N PHE A 128 14.94 -14.34 7.09
CA PHE A 128 15.85 -13.93 8.16
C PHE A 128 15.59 -14.80 9.40
N SER A 129 16.50 -14.75 10.38
CA SER A 129 16.31 -15.38 11.69
C SER A 129 16.52 -14.33 12.77
N ASN A 130 15.63 -14.28 13.75
CA ASN A 130 15.82 -13.48 14.97
C ASN A 130 16.64 -14.24 16.04
N GLY A 131 17.04 -15.48 15.76
CA GLY A 131 17.74 -16.38 16.69
C GLY A 131 16.86 -17.50 17.26
N THR A 132 15.52 -17.35 17.28
CA THR A 132 14.58 -18.40 17.69
C THR A 132 13.76 -18.93 16.53
N ASP A 133 13.30 -18.03 15.65
CA ASP A 133 12.34 -18.30 14.59
C ASP A 133 12.80 -17.69 13.26
N LEU A 134 12.34 -18.29 12.17
CA LEU A 134 12.52 -17.76 10.82
C LEU A 134 11.41 -16.75 10.50
N PHE A 135 11.77 -15.65 9.85
CA PHE A 135 10.88 -14.56 9.43
C PHE A 135 11.06 -14.24 7.94
N HIS A 136 9.99 -13.84 7.25
CA HIS A 136 10.13 -13.08 6.02
C HIS A 136 10.41 -11.60 6.34
N PRO A 137 11.03 -10.83 5.42
CA PRO A 137 11.07 -9.37 5.55
C PRO A 137 9.65 -8.84 5.74
N THR A 138 9.44 -8.09 6.81
CA THR A 138 8.12 -7.64 7.25
C THR A 138 8.08 -6.12 7.30
N THR A 139 6.95 -5.52 6.92
CA THR A 139 6.73 -4.08 7.01
C THR A 139 5.52 -3.78 7.87
N ILE A 140 5.68 -2.86 8.83
CA ILE A 140 4.60 -2.27 9.62
C ILE A 140 4.42 -0.83 9.15
N LEU A 141 3.22 -0.49 8.67
CA LEU A 141 2.84 0.86 8.29
C LEU A 141 1.86 1.41 9.32
N ILE A 142 2.24 2.49 9.98
CA ILE A 142 1.50 3.14 11.07
C ILE A 142 1.06 4.52 10.60
N SER A 143 -0.23 4.80 10.65
CA SER A 143 -0.76 6.13 10.45
C SER A 143 -1.17 6.76 11.78
N LEU A 144 -0.63 7.95 12.07
CA LEU A 144 -1.03 8.81 13.17
C LEU A 144 -1.91 9.92 12.57
N ASP A 145 -3.24 9.82 12.68
CA ASP A 145 -4.17 10.74 12.02
C ASP A 145 -3.98 12.18 12.50
N GLY A 146 -4.06 13.13 11.58
CA GLY A 146 -3.90 14.57 11.85
C GLY A 146 -2.51 15.00 12.32
N PHE A 147 -1.52 14.10 12.36
CA PHE A 147 -0.17 14.40 12.83
C PHE A 147 0.57 15.32 11.83
N ARG A 148 0.42 16.63 12.01
CA ARG A 148 1.08 17.63 11.17
C ARG A 148 2.62 17.62 11.38
N PRO A 149 3.44 17.78 10.32
CA PRO A 149 4.90 17.71 10.43
C PRO A 149 5.54 18.69 11.42
N SER A 150 4.90 19.85 11.66
CA SER A 150 5.45 20.87 12.57
C SER A 150 5.50 20.44 14.03
N TYR A 151 4.69 19.45 14.47
CA TYR A 151 4.75 18.91 15.84
C TYR A 151 6.15 18.40 16.20
N LEU A 152 6.87 17.77 15.26
CA LEU A 152 8.24 17.27 15.47
C LEU A 152 9.25 18.39 15.79
N THR A 153 8.92 19.64 15.51
CA THR A 153 9.75 20.81 15.82
C THR A 153 9.19 21.58 17.01
N SER A 154 7.91 21.95 16.99
CA SER A 154 7.27 22.78 18.03
C SER A 154 7.06 22.04 19.35
N HIS A 155 6.90 20.71 19.31
CA HIS A 155 6.64 19.85 20.46
C HIS A 155 7.73 18.76 20.62
N SER A 156 8.95 19.03 20.13
CA SER A 156 10.08 18.09 20.13
C SER A 156 10.39 17.47 21.51
N SER A 157 10.21 18.22 22.61
CA SER A 157 10.38 17.72 23.99
C SER A 157 9.35 16.65 24.41
N LEU A 158 8.27 16.48 23.64
CA LEU A 158 7.20 15.52 23.88
C LEU A 158 7.32 14.27 23.01
N LEU A 159 8.25 14.28 22.05
CA LEU A 159 8.37 13.30 20.97
C LEU A 159 9.75 12.61 20.91
N PRO A 160 10.39 12.24 22.05
CA PRO A 160 11.74 11.68 22.05
C PRO A 160 11.88 10.34 21.33
N ASN A 161 10.86 9.46 21.35
CA ASN A 161 10.95 8.16 20.67
C ASN A 161 10.83 8.32 19.15
N LEU A 162 9.90 9.15 18.68
CA LEU A 162 9.73 9.50 17.26
C LEU A 162 10.97 10.21 16.69
N LEU A 163 11.57 11.13 17.45
CA LEU A 163 12.82 11.79 17.05
C LEU A 163 14.00 10.81 17.07
N SER A 164 14.14 9.98 18.11
CA SER A 164 15.20 8.97 18.19
C SER A 164 15.11 7.92 17.07
N LEU A 165 13.91 7.58 16.57
CA LEU A 165 13.73 6.72 15.41
C LEU A 165 14.29 7.38 14.14
N ALA A 166 13.92 8.64 13.91
CA ALA A 166 14.36 9.44 12.76
C ALA A 166 15.87 9.75 12.78
N GLU A 167 16.46 9.95 13.96
CA GLU A 167 17.88 10.29 14.16
C GLU A 167 18.80 9.06 14.29
N SER A 168 18.23 7.84 14.33
CA SER A 168 19.01 6.61 14.41
C SER A 168 19.88 6.39 13.15
N PRO A 169 20.99 5.62 13.23
CA PRO A 169 21.89 5.42 12.08
C PRO A 169 21.27 4.75 10.84
N ILE A 170 20.10 4.12 11.01
CA ILE A 170 19.31 3.48 9.96
C ILE A 170 17.95 4.20 9.74
N GLY A 171 17.71 5.28 10.48
CA GLY A 171 16.51 6.09 10.41
C GLY A 171 16.49 6.95 9.15
N LEU A 172 15.30 7.12 8.58
CA LEU A 172 15.05 8.03 7.46
C LEU A 172 13.82 8.87 7.78
N ARG A 173 13.92 10.18 7.58
CA ARG A 173 12.83 11.13 7.79
C ARG A 173 12.77 12.11 6.61
N ALA A 174 11.59 12.21 6.01
CA ALA A 174 11.27 13.32 5.10
C ALA A 174 10.94 14.59 5.90
N GLU A 175 11.10 15.76 5.28
CA GLU A 175 10.70 17.04 5.89
C GLU A 175 9.18 17.06 6.18
N TYR A 176 8.40 16.61 5.19
CA TYR A 176 6.97 16.35 5.24
C TYR A 176 6.59 15.35 4.15
N MET A 177 5.38 14.79 4.24
CA MET A 177 4.70 14.10 3.13
C MET A 177 3.59 15.01 2.62
N LEU A 178 3.42 15.11 1.30
CA LEU A 178 2.32 15.88 0.71
C LEU A 178 1.05 15.02 0.67
N PRO A 179 -0.04 15.42 1.34
CA PRO A 179 -1.33 14.75 1.20
C PRO A 179 -1.94 15.04 -0.17
N ILE A 180 -2.88 14.19 -0.58
CA ILE A 180 -3.75 14.45 -1.72
C ILE A 180 -4.91 15.37 -1.31
N PHE A 181 -5.51 16.05 -2.29
CA PHE A 181 -6.74 16.82 -2.06
C PHE A 181 -8.00 15.95 -2.27
N PRO A 182 -9.02 16.03 -1.40
CA PRO A 182 -9.07 16.81 -0.16
C PRO A 182 -8.24 16.19 0.97
N THR A 183 -7.66 17.04 1.82
CA THR A 183 -6.77 16.65 2.93
C THR A 183 -7.56 16.16 4.14
N ILE A 184 -8.25 15.03 3.97
CA ILE A 184 -9.11 14.37 4.97
C ILE A 184 -8.90 12.85 4.93
N THR A 185 -9.35 12.18 5.99
CA THR A 185 -8.95 10.83 6.39
C THR A 185 -9.07 9.76 5.32
N PHE A 186 -10.29 9.47 4.86
CA PHE A 186 -10.56 8.30 4.04
C PHE A 186 -9.91 8.38 2.64
N PRO A 187 -9.98 9.51 1.92
CA PRO A 187 -9.25 9.70 0.67
C PRO A 187 -7.74 9.47 0.81
N ASN A 188 -7.08 10.08 1.81
CA ASN A 188 -5.62 9.97 1.96
C ASN A 188 -5.18 8.57 2.39
N HIS A 189 -5.87 7.95 3.35
CA HIS A 189 -5.58 6.58 3.77
C HIS A 189 -5.78 5.55 2.65
N TRP A 190 -6.76 5.75 1.77
CA TRP A 190 -6.97 4.87 0.61
C TRP A 190 -5.97 5.15 -0.53
N ALA A 191 -5.58 6.41 -0.73
CA ALA A 191 -4.53 6.78 -1.67
C ALA A 191 -3.16 6.19 -1.26
N MET A 192 -2.82 6.20 0.04
CA MET A 192 -1.62 5.52 0.57
C MET A 192 -1.64 4.01 0.31
N MET A 193 -2.81 3.38 0.27
CA MET A 193 -2.95 1.94 -0.01
C MET A 193 -2.91 1.57 -1.50
N THR A 194 -3.31 2.47 -2.39
CA THR A 194 -3.54 2.16 -3.81
C THR A 194 -2.60 2.90 -4.76
N GLY A 195 -1.97 3.99 -4.32
CA GLY A 195 -1.24 4.93 -5.17
C GLY A 195 -2.13 5.79 -6.08
N LEU A 196 -3.45 5.83 -5.84
CA LEU A 196 -4.43 6.51 -6.69
C LEU A 196 -4.98 7.78 -6.04
N TYR A 197 -5.14 8.86 -6.82
CA TYR A 197 -5.93 10.02 -6.40
C TYR A 197 -7.43 9.67 -6.32
N PRO A 198 -8.27 10.47 -5.62
CA PRO A 198 -9.65 10.13 -5.30
C PRO A 198 -10.54 9.80 -6.50
N ALA A 199 -10.35 10.52 -7.61
CA ALA A 199 -11.10 10.32 -8.85
C ALA A 199 -10.88 8.93 -9.49
N TRP A 200 -9.81 8.22 -9.14
CA TRP A 200 -9.53 6.85 -9.60
C TRP A 200 -9.62 5.81 -8.48
N SER A 201 -9.61 6.23 -7.21
CA SER A 201 -9.71 5.34 -6.05
C SER A 201 -11.15 5.17 -5.53
N GLY A 202 -12.09 6.02 -5.99
CA GLY A 202 -13.52 5.99 -5.65
C GLY A 202 -13.87 6.74 -4.36
N ILE A 203 -12.89 6.98 -3.49
CA ILE A 203 -13.07 7.58 -2.17
C ILE A 203 -12.75 9.08 -2.22
N VAL A 204 -13.78 9.89 -2.48
CA VAL A 204 -13.66 11.35 -2.71
C VAL A 204 -13.81 12.22 -1.47
N ALA A 205 -14.47 11.72 -0.42
CA ALA A 205 -14.58 12.37 0.87
C ALA A 205 -14.83 11.33 1.98
N ASN A 206 -14.88 11.78 3.24
CA ASN A 206 -15.34 10.95 4.35
C ASN A 206 -16.86 10.66 4.23
N ASP A 207 -17.65 11.62 3.75
CA ASP A 207 -19.08 11.47 3.46
C ASP A 207 -19.40 12.04 2.08
N PHE A 208 -20.11 11.29 1.22
CA PHE A 208 -20.52 11.76 -0.11
C PHE A 208 -21.72 10.98 -0.69
N PHE A 209 -22.38 11.56 -1.68
CA PHE A 209 -23.51 10.96 -2.40
C PHE A 209 -23.19 10.78 -3.89
N ALA A 210 -23.48 9.60 -4.42
CA ALA A 210 -23.31 9.24 -5.83
C ALA A 210 -24.69 9.00 -6.47
N PRO A 211 -25.28 9.97 -7.20
CA PRO A 211 -26.64 9.86 -7.75
C PRO A 211 -26.78 8.79 -8.83
N ASP A 212 -25.71 8.57 -9.61
CA ASP A 212 -25.72 7.69 -10.77
C ASP A 212 -25.44 6.23 -10.43
N MET A 213 -25.13 5.91 -9.16
CA MET A 213 -24.97 4.52 -8.72
C MET A 213 -26.30 3.97 -8.19
N SER A 214 -26.78 2.88 -8.79
CA SER A 214 -27.90 2.11 -8.24
C SER A 214 -27.41 1.11 -7.18
N ASN A 215 -28.32 0.68 -6.28
CA ASN A 215 -28.06 -0.46 -5.39
C ASN A 215 -28.10 -1.81 -6.14
N GLU A 216 -28.58 -1.84 -7.38
CA GLU A 216 -28.83 -3.08 -8.13
C GLU A 216 -27.56 -3.58 -8.85
N GLU A 217 -26.73 -2.68 -9.39
CA GLU A 217 -25.50 -3.03 -10.13
C GLU A 217 -24.43 -3.75 -9.27
N PHE A 218 -24.45 -3.56 -7.94
CA PHE A 218 -23.48 -4.17 -7.02
C PHE A 218 -24.13 -5.05 -5.92
N SER A 219 -25.32 -5.60 -6.19
CA SER A 219 -25.87 -6.83 -5.58
C SER A 219 -25.58 -7.13 -4.08
N ARG A 220 -26.20 -6.35 -3.19
CA ARG A 220 -26.89 -6.91 -2.00
C ARG A 220 -28.32 -6.35 -1.96
N PRO A 221 -29.33 -7.12 -1.51
CA PRO A 221 -30.71 -6.68 -1.53
C PRO A 221 -30.93 -5.49 -0.58
N ALA A 222 -31.39 -4.37 -1.12
CA ALA A 222 -31.74 -3.18 -0.35
C ALA A 222 -32.90 -3.45 0.63
N PRO A 223 -32.96 -2.73 1.77
CA PRO A 223 -34.07 -2.86 2.71
C PRO A 223 -35.38 -2.32 2.13
N VAL A 224 -36.43 -3.11 2.34
CA VAL A 224 -37.89 -2.85 2.24
C VAL A 224 -38.32 -1.46 1.72
N ASN A 225 -39.01 -1.47 0.58
CA ASN A 225 -39.83 -0.36 0.06
C ASN A 225 -40.75 0.24 1.14
N ASP A 226 -40.57 1.53 1.46
CA ASP A 226 -41.40 2.31 2.40
C ASP A 226 -42.65 2.93 1.76
N GLY A 227 -43.11 2.36 0.63
CA GLY A 227 -44.41 2.66 0.02
C GLY A 227 -44.57 4.06 -0.59
N GLN A 228 -43.51 4.88 -0.64
CA GLN A 228 -43.54 6.20 -1.27
C GLN A 228 -42.89 6.14 -2.65
N GLY A 229 -43.72 6.26 -3.69
CA GLY A 229 -43.29 6.16 -5.08
C GLY A 229 -42.30 7.27 -5.47
N GLY A 230 -41.04 6.88 -5.64
CA GLY A 230 -39.97 7.70 -6.18
C GLY A 230 -38.67 6.92 -6.17
N GLU A 231 -38.20 6.49 -7.35
CA GLU A 231 -36.87 5.87 -7.52
C GLU A 231 -35.79 6.84 -7.04
N LYS A 232 -35.30 6.64 -5.81
CA LYS A 232 -34.07 7.26 -5.34
C LYS A 232 -32.89 6.49 -5.93
N SER A 233 -32.63 6.71 -7.22
CA SER A 233 -31.33 6.37 -7.80
C SER A 233 -30.27 7.16 -7.06
N GLY A 234 -29.32 6.43 -6.47
CA GLY A 234 -28.17 7.00 -5.80
C GLY A 234 -27.81 6.29 -4.52
N ARG A 235 -26.52 6.34 -4.18
CA ARG A 235 -25.92 5.73 -3.01
C ARG A 235 -25.22 6.77 -2.15
N GLU A 236 -25.20 6.55 -0.84
CA GLU A 236 -24.50 7.40 0.12
C GLU A 236 -23.33 6.62 0.73
N PHE A 237 -22.14 7.21 0.72
CA PHE A 237 -20.99 6.76 1.48
C PHE A 237 -20.91 7.58 2.76
N VAL A 238 -20.81 6.91 3.91
CA VAL A 238 -20.60 7.53 5.22
C VAL A 238 -19.53 6.73 5.95
N TYR A 239 -18.36 7.34 6.18
CA TYR A 239 -17.19 6.62 6.71
C TYR A 239 -17.43 5.93 8.06
N ALA A 240 -18.28 6.53 8.90
CA ALA A 240 -18.61 6.04 10.24
C ALA A 240 -19.70 4.95 10.27
N ASP A 241 -20.32 4.65 9.12
CA ASP A 241 -21.40 3.67 8.98
C ASP A 241 -20.91 2.48 8.13
N PRO A 242 -20.62 1.31 8.74
CA PRO A 242 -20.18 0.12 8.02
C PRO A 242 -21.15 -0.35 6.93
N ASP A 243 -22.47 -0.20 7.13
CA ASP A 243 -23.47 -0.66 6.15
C ASP A 243 -23.45 0.21 4.88
N LYS A 244 -22.93 1.45 4.98
CA LYS A 244 -22.74 2.37 3.85
C LYS A 244 -21.33 2.37 3.30
N SER A 245 -20.31 2.18 4.14
CA SER A 245 -18.90 2.30 3.75
C SER A 245 -18.23 0.98 3.38
N TRP A 246 -18.64 -0.18 3.88
CA TRP A 246 -17.89 -1.44 3.65
C TRP A 246 -18.16 -2.12 2.30
N ASP A 247 -19.12 -1.65 1.51
CA ASP A 247 -19.31 -2.17 0.16
C ASP A 247 -18.09 -1.85 -0.72
N SER A 248 -17.41 -2.91 -1.15
CA SER A 248 -16.31 -2.92 -2.10
C SER A 248 -16.53 -2.13 -3.39
N GLY A 249 -17.79 -1.90 -3.81
CA GLY A 249 -18.13 -1.08 -4.98
C GLY A 249 -17.67 0.38 -4.88
N TRP A 250 -17.43 0.89 -3.67
CA TRP A 250 -16.86 2.22 -3.43
C TRP A 250 -15.33 2.27 -3.55
N TRP A 251 -14.65 1.15 -3.33
CA TRP A 251 -13.21 1.09 -3.09
C TRP A 251 -12.47 0.58 -4.32
N TRP A 252 -12.14 1.50 -5.23
CA TRP A 252 -11.48 1.17 -6.48
C TRP A 252 -9.95 1.12 -6.31
N GLY A 253 -9.29 0.44 -7.25
CA GLY A 253 -7.86 0.12 -7.15
C GLY A 253 -7.57 -1.14 -6.36
N GLU A 254 -6.29 -1.48 -6.25
CA GLU A 254 -5.82 -2.64 -5.49
C GLU A 254 -5.05 -2.13 -4.25
N PRO A 255 -5.51 -2.39 -3.02
CA PRO A 255 -4.78 -1.99 -1.82
C PRO A 255 -3.52 -2.84 -1.64
N MET A 256 -2.50 -2.31 -0.94
CA MET A 256 -1.25 -3.02 -0.67
C MET A 256 -1.46 -4.41 -0.04
N TRP A 257 -2.44 -4.59 0.86
CA TRP A 257 -2.76 -5.92 1.41
C TRP A 257 -3.31 -6.89 0.36
N GLY A 258 -4.06 -6.40 -0.63
CA GLY A 258 -4.55 -7.21 -1.76
C GLY A 258 -3.40 -7.72 -2.64
N VAL A 259 -2.40 -6.86 -2.89
CA VAL A 259 -1.15 -7.25 -3.56
C VAL A 259 -0.38 -8.31 -2.76
N VAL A 260 -0.29 -8.16 -1.44
CA VAL A 260 0.39 -9.11 -0.54
C VAL A 260 -0.29 -10.48 -0.53
N GLU A 261 -1.62 -10.54 -0.39
CA GLU A 261 -2.37 -11.81 -0.44
C GLU A 261 -2.31 -12.46 -1.84
N LYS A 262 -2.38 -11.68 -2.93
CA LYS A 262 -2.16 -12.16 -4.31
C LYS A 262 -0.76 -12.76 -4.52
N ALA A 263 0.26 -12.23 -3.86
CA ALA A 263 1.60 -12.79 -3.86
C ALA A 263 1.72 -14.10 -3.03
N GLY A 264 0.65 -14.54 -2.38
CA GLY A 264 0.61 -15.68 -1.46
C GLY A 264 1.29 -15.39 -0.12
N CYS A 265 1.42 -14.12 0.26
CA CYS A 265 1.89 -13.69 1.57
C CYS A 265 0.70 -13.38 2.48
N LYS A 266 0.96 -13.17 3.76
CA LYS A 266 -0.05 -12.84 4.76
C LYS A 266 -0.05 -11.35 5.08
N ALA A 267 -1.22 -10.72 5.06
CA ALA A 267 -1.41 -9.32 5.43
C ALA A 267 -2.31 -9.20 6.66
N ALA A 268 -2.09 -8.14 7.45
CA ALA A 268 -2.92 -7.79 8.59
C ALA A 268 -3.33 -6.32 8.52
N ASN A 269 -4.62 -6.04 8.62
CA ASN A 269 -5.18 -4.70 8.73
C ASN A 269 -5.73 -4.50 10.15
N LEU A 270 -5.13 -3.55 10.88
CA LEU A 270 -5.57 -3.07 12.19
C LEU A 270 -6.20 -1.68 12.04
N MET A 271 -7.51 -1.65 11.75
CA MET A 271 -8.34 -0.45 11.63
C MET A 271 -7.98 0.54 10.52
N TRP A 272 -7.14 0.17 9.56
CA TRP A 272 -6.83 1.04 8.43
C TRP A 272 -8.05 1.19 7.50
N PRO A 273 -8.45 2.42 7.12
CA PRO A 273 -9.60 2.68 6.26
C PRO A 273 -9.59 1.85 4.97
N GLY A 274 -10.66 1.09 4.76
CA GLY A 274 -10.82 0.17 3.63
C GLY A 274 -11.96 -0.82 3.85
N PRO A 275 -12.37 -1.57 2.81
CA PRO A 275 -13.39 -2.59 2.96
C PRO A 275 -12.78 -3.88 3.54
N PRO A 276 -13.57 -4.72 4.23
CA PRO A 276 -13.12 -6.05 4.67
C PRO A 276 -12.86 -7.01 3.51
N VAL A 277 -13.46 -6.75 2.34
CA VAL A 277 -13.29 -7.53 1.10
C VAL A 277 -13.17 -6.56 -0.06
N THR A 278 -12.17 -6.72 -0.92
CA THR A 278 -12.05 -5.94 -2.17
C THR A 278 -13.11 -6.36 -3.19
N SER A 279 -13.33 -5.55 -4.23
CA SER A 279 -14.22 -5.89 -5.36
C SER A 279 -13.74 -7.12 -6.15
N THR A 280 -12.46 -7.50 -5.99
CA THR A 280 -11.86 -8.72 -6.52
C THR A 280 -11.94 -9.92 -5.57
N GLY A 281 -12.66 -9.80 -4.45
CA GLY A 281 -12.91 -10.88 -3.49
C GLY A 281 -11.77 -11.15 -2.50
N ILE A 282 -10.85 -10.20 -2.30
CA ILE A 282 -9.65 -10.40 -1.48
C ILE A 282 -9.84 -9.75 -0.10
N THR A 283 -9.44 -10.49 0.93
CA THR A 283 -9.49 -10.09 2.34
C THR A 283 -8.09 -10.23 2.92
N PRO A 284 -7.58 -9.24 3.68
CA PRO A 284 -6.34 -9.43 4.42
C PRO A 284 -6.54 -10.57 5.44
N THR A 285 -5.56 -11.47 5.55
CA THR A 285 -5.66 -12.66 6.41
C THR A 285 -6.07 -12.34 7.85
N TYR A 286 -5.64 -11.19 8.36
CA TYR A 286 -6.13 -10.63 9.62
C TYR A 286 -6.80 -9.28 9.35
N PHE A 287 -8.01 -9.10 9.87
CA PHE A 287 -8.76 -7.85 9.78
C PHE A 287 -9.35 -7.52 11.15
N VAL A 288 -9.03 -6.35 11.68
CA VAL A 288 -9.66 -5.80 12.88
C VAL A 288 -10.43 -4.55 12.45
N PRO A 289 -11.78 -4.56 12.52
CA PRO A 289 -12.58 -3.38 12.19
C PRO A 289 -12.30 -2.25 13.18
N PHE A 290 -12.57 -1.02 12.76
CA PHE A 290 -12.51 0.15 13.64
C PHE A 290 -13.41 -0.03 14.86
N ARG A 291 -12.85 0.18 16.05
CA ARG A 291 -13.49 0.05 17.36
C ARG A 291 -12.61 0.69 18.43
N ASP A 292 -13.14 0.89 19.62
CA ASP A 292 -12.34 1.33 20.77
C ASP A 292 -11.23 0.29 21.08
N MET A 293 -9.98 0.72 20.95
CA MET A 293 -8.77 0.05 21.41
C MET A 293 -7.75 1.10 21.83
N SER A 294 -7.07 0.89 22.96
CA SER A 294 -5.99 1.79 23.36
C SER A 294 -4.78 1.65 22.43
N PRO A 295 -3.88 2.65 22.38
CA PRO A 295 -2.65 2.57 21.60
C PRO A 295 -1.76 1.38 22.00
N SER A 296 -1.77 1.01 23.28
CA SER A 296 -1.10 -0.19 23.80
C SER A 296 -1.74 -1.49 23.30
N ASP A 297 -3.07 -1.62 23.30
CA ASP A 297 -3.73 -2.83 22.81
C ASP A 297 -3.45 -3.05 21.32
N LYS A 298 -3.34 -1.95 20.55
CA LYS A 298 -2.97 -1.99 19.13
C LYS A 298 -1.54 -2.53 18.95
N VAL A 299 -0.58 -2.08 19.76
CA VAL A 299 0.81 -2.59 19.74
C VAL A 299 0.88 -4.05 20.20
N GLU A 300 0.13 -4.46 21.22
CA GLU A 300 0.03 -5.86 21.63
C GLU A 300 -0.55 -6.75 20.53
N GLN A 301 -1.55 -6.26 19.79
CA GLN A 301 -2.13 -6.97 18.64
C GLN A 301 -1.12 -7.13 17.48
N ILE A 302 -0.28 -6.12 17.23
CA ILE A 302 0.82 -6.21 16.25
C ILE A 302 1.82 -7.29 16.69
N PHE A 303 2.24 -7.30 17.96
CA PHE A 303 3.15 -8.32 18.48
C PHE A 303 2.55 -9.72 18.44
N HIS A 304 1.27 -9.88 18.78
CA HIS A 304 0.58 -11.17 18.67
C HIS A 304 0.67 -11.77 17.26
N TRP A 305 0.54 -10.94 16.22
CA TRP A 305 0.72 -11.38 14.84
C TRP A 305 2.18 -11.66 14.48
N LEU A 306 3.14 -10.86 14.96
CA LEU A 306 4.56 -11.11 14.77
C LEU A 306 5.05 -12.39 15.47
N ASP A 307 4.39 -12.79 16.56
CA ASP A 307 4.72 -14.00 17.33
C ASP A 307 4.07 -15.29 16.75
N HIS A 308 3.26 -15.19 15.68
CA HIS A 308 2.76 -16.35 14.93
C HIS A 308 3.90 -17.15 14.25
N PRO A 309 3.71 -18.46 13.95
CA PRO A 309 4.67 -19.22 13.16
C PRO A 309 4.78 -18.69 11.72
N LEU A 310 5.91 -18.93 11.04
CA LEU A 310 6.24 -18.40 9.71
C LEU A 310 5.13 -18.57 8.64
N SER A 311 4.37 -19.66 8.69
CA SER A 311 3.27 -19.94 7.74
C SER A 311 1.99 -19.13 7.98
N GLN A 312 1.86 -18.50 9.14
CA GLN A 312 0.70 -17.68 9.55
C GLN A 312 1.07 -16.20 9.72
N ARG A 313 2.32 -15.91 10.10
CA ARG A 313 2.83 -14.56 10.35
C ARG A 313 2.64 -13.63 9.14
N PRO A 314 2.02 -12.44 9.31
CA PRO A 314 1.93 -11.45 8.24
C PRO A 314 3.28 -10.81 7.93
N VAL A 315 3.50 -10.50 6.65
CA VAL A 315 4.66 -9.75 6.14
C VAL A 315 4.33 -8.27 5.93
N PHE A 316 3.05 -7.91 5.99
CA PHE A 316 2.58 -6.53 5.90
C PHE A 316 1.50 -6.32 6.95
N ILE A 317 1.72 -5.33 7.82
CA ILE A 317 0.82 -4.96 8.91
C ILE A 317 0.50 -3.48 8.75
N THR A 318 -0.78 -3.11 8.69
CA THR A 318 -1.22 -1.70 8.70
C THR A 318 -1.90 -1.41 10.03
N ALA A 319 -1.64 -0.24 10.63
CA ALA A 319 -2.23 0.14 11.91
C ALA A 319 -2.60 1.64 11.94
N TYR A 320 -3.78 1.94 12.48
CA TYR A 320 -4.37 3.28 12.49
C TYR A 320 -4.59 3.84 13.91
N PHE A 321 -4.22 5.10 14.11
CA PHE A 321 -4.19 5.80 15.39
C PHE A 321 -4.86 7.18 15.26
N PRO A 322 -6.16 7.33 15.62
CA PRO A 322 -6.91 8.59 15.51
C PRO A 322 -6.62 9.60 16.63
N GLU A 323 -5.74 9.28 17.58
CA GLU A 323 -5.72 9.95 18.89
C GLU A 323 -5.28 11.43 18.83
N VAL A 324 -4.49 11.84 17.81
CA VAL A 324 -4.05 13.24 17.63
C VAL A 324 -5.14 14.08 16.97
N ASP A 325 -5.66 13.64 15.81
CA ASP A 325 -6.80 14.29 15.13
C ASP A 325 -8.03 14.45 16.06
N ALA A 326 -8.40 13.40 16.79
CA ALA A 326 -9.53 13.47 17.73
C ALA A 326 -9.33 14.54 18.82
N ALA A 327 -8.09 14.75 19.28
CA ALA A 327 -7.76 15.78 20.26
C ALA A 327 -7.79 17.18 19.65
N GLY A 328 -7.21 17.40 18.46
CA GLY A 328 -7.15 18.72 17.85
C GLY A 328 -8.46 19.15 17.17
N HIS A 329 -9.30 18.23 16.71
CA HIS A 329 -10.70 18.50 16.40
C HIS A 329 -11.51 18.97 17.62
N THR A 330 -11.20 18.45 18.82
CA THR A 330 -11.93 18.80 20.06
C THR A 330 -11.46 20.13 20.66
N ALA A 331 -10.14 20.36 20.71
CA ALA A 331 -9.53 21.46 21.48
C ALA A 331 -8.61 22.39 20.66
N GLY A 332 -8.32 22.05 19.40
CA GLY A 332 -7.40 22.77 18.52
C GLY A 332 -5.96 22.23 18.55
N PRO A 333 -5.16 22.46 17.49
CA PRO A 333 -3.84 21.85 17.27
C PRO A 333 -2.69 22.41 18.16
N GLU A 334 -2.98 23.32 19.08
CA GLU A 334 -2.00 23.89 20.04
C GLU A 334 -2.49 23.69 21.50
N SER A 335 -3.32 22.68 21.75
CA SER A 335 -4.00 22.43 23.04
C SER A 335 -3.22 21.48 23.96
N GLU A 336 -3.51 21.52 25.27
CA GLU A 336 -2.95 20.57 26.24
C GLU A 336 -3.43 19.13 25.95
N GLU A 337 -4.63 18.98 25.39
CA GLU A 337 -5.21 17.74 24.90
C GLU A 337 -4.36 17.15 23.77
N VAL A 338 -3.98 17.96 22.76
CA VAL A 338 -3.07 17.54 21.69
C VAL A 338 -1.69 17.21 22.23
N GLU A 339 -1.13 18.00 23.16
CA GLU A 339 0.13 17.61 23.82
C GLU A 339 0.02 16.25 24.55
N GLY A 340 -1.14 15.94 25.12
CA GLY A 340 -1.46 14.66 25.74
C GLY A 340 -1.46 13.51 24.71
N ALA A 341 -2.14 13.71 23.58
CA ALA A 341 -2.17 12.75 22.48
C ALA A 341 -0.77 12.52 21.87
N LEU A 342 0.00 13.59 21.65
CA LEU A 342 1.40 13.52 21.17
C LEU A 342 2.27 12.67 22.11
N ARG A 343 2.20 12.92 23.43
CA ARG A 343 2.90 12.09 24.43
C ARG A 343 2.41 10.64 24.43
N SER A 344 1.12 10.39 24.18
CA SER A 344 0.58 9.02 24.07
C SER A 344 1.11 8.29 22.84
N MET A 345 1.15 8.95 21.67
CA MET A 345 1.68 8.38 20.44
C MET A 345 3.18 8.13 20.49
N ASP A 346 3.95 9.05 21.09
CA ASP A 346 5.39 8.84 21.26
C ASP A 346 5.71 7.65 22.18
N ASN A 347 4.99 7.52 23.30
CA ASN A 347 5.10 6.34 24.18
C ASN A 347 4.70 5.03 23.47
N MET A 348 3.68 5.07 22.60
CA MET A 348 3.27 3.93 21.78
C MET A 348 4.40 3.51 20.82
N VAL A 349 5.01 4.46 20.12
CA VAL A 349 6.17 4.21 19.24
C VAL A 349 7.37 3.67 20.03
N GLY A 350 7.66 4.23 21.20
CA GLY A 350 8.70 3.71 22.10
C GLY A 350 8.46 2.26 22.50
N GLY A 351 7.24 1.92 22.94
CA GLY A 351 6.86 0.55 23.30
C GLY A 351 6.90 -0.44 22.12
N LEU A 352 6.55 0.01 20.91
CA LEU A 352 6.71 -0.79 19.69
C LEU A 352 8.20 -1.07 19.41
N MET A 353 9.05 -0.04 19.41
CA MET A 353 10.47 -0.21 19.09
C MET A 353 11.19 -1.06 20.14
N GLU A 354 10.92 -0.85 21.44
CA GLU A 354 11.45 -1.67 22.53
C GLU A 354 11.00 -3.14 22.41
N GLY A 355 9.73 -3.38 22.07
CA GLY A 355 9.20 -4.73 21.89
C GLY A 355 9.68 -5.45 20.62
N LEU A 356 10.10 -4.71 19.59
CA LEU A 356 10.82 -5.24 18.41
C LEU A 356 12.28 -5.59 18.76
N GLU A 357 12.96 -4.73 19.53
CA GLU A 357 14.34 -4.98 20.01
C GLU A 357 14.39 -6.23 20.91
N LYS A 358 13.47 -6.35 21.88
CA LYS A 358 13.34 -7.53 22.76
C LYS A 358 13.12 -8.84 21.99
N ARG A 359 12.57 -8.77 20.77
CA ARG A 359 12.35 -9.92 19.87
C ARG A 359 13.48 -10.11 18.84
N ASN A 360 14.52 -9.27 18.87
CA ASN A 360 15.61 -9.23 17.89
C ASN A 360 15.11 -9.04 16.44
N LEU A 361 14.11 -8.17 16.26
CA LEU A 361 13.45 -7.92 14.96
C LEU A 361 13.90 -6.63 14.25
N THR A 362 14.77 -5.84 14.86
CA THR A 362 15.23 -4.54 14.32
C THR A 362 15.96 -4.65 12.98
N GLY A 363 16.54 -5.80 12.64
CA GLY A 363 17.14 -6.11 11.33
C GLY A 363 16.21 -6.84 10.34
N ILE A 364 14.93 -7.01 10.68
CA ILE A 364 13.96 -7.86 9.95
C ILE A 364 12.67 -7.10 9.61
N VAL A 365 12.23 -6.23 10.52
CA VAL A 365 10.99 -5.47 10.43
C VAL A 365 11.30 -4.02 10.05
N ASN A 366 10.74 -3.58 8.92
CA ASN A 366 10.69 -2.16 8.56
C ASN A 366 9.49 -1.52 9.27
N VAL A 367 9.71 -0.43 9.99
CA VAL A 367 8.63 0.40 10.56
C VAL A 367 8.54 1.70 9.77
N ILE A 368 7.35 2.00 9.24
CA ILE A 368 7.06 3.22 8.51
C ILE A 368 5.96 3.95 9.27
N ILE A 369 6.21 5.20 9.67
CA ILE A 369 5.24 6.04 10.37
C ILE A 369 4.88 7.20 9.43
N VAL A 370 3.59 7.41 9.23
CA VAL A 370 3.01 8.44 8.35
C VAL A 370 1.89 9.19 9.06
N SER A 371 1.49 10.31 8.45
CA SER A 371 0.20 10.96 8.68
C SER A 371 -0.49 11.11 7.33
N ASP A 372 -1.80 11.10 7.33
CA ASP A 372 -2.66 11.24 6.17
C ASP A 372 -2.97 12.72 5.82
N HIS A 373 -3.06 13.58 6.83
CA HIS A 373 -3.11 15.03 6.69
C HIS A 373 -2.46 15.73 7.89
N GLY A 374 -2.73 17.02 8.06
CA GLY A 374 -2.28 17.79 9.21
C GLY A 374 -3.32 18.83 9.57
N GLU A 375 -3.40 19.17 10.85
CA GLU A 375 -4.44 20.05 11.38
C GLU A 375 -4.18 21.55 11.20
N PHE A 376 -5.27 22.31 11.09
CA PHE A 376 -5.26 23.77 11.13
C PHE A 376 -6.40 24.31 12.02
N PHE A 377 -6.14 25.38 12.77
CA PHE A 377 -7.13 25.97 13.67
C PHE A 377 -8.04 26.97 12.96
N HIS A 378 -9.35 26.69 12.92
CA HIS A 378 -10.34 27.64 12.41
C HIS A 378 -10.62 28.77 13.40
N LEU A 379 -9.87 29.87 13.28
CA LEU A 379 -10.32 31.16 13.81
C LEU A 379 -11.64 31.56 13.12
N LEU A 380 -12.67 31.86 13.91
CA LEU A 380 -14.02 32.24 13.44
C LEU A 380 -14.02 33.59 12.71
N SER A 381 -13.54 33.67 11.47
CA SER A 381 -13.68 34.85 10.58
C SER A 381 -13.29 34.58 9.11
N PRO A 382 -14.13 34.97 8.14
CA PRO A 382 -15.58 34.90 8.15
C PRO A 382 -16.03 33.51 7.66
N MET A 383 -16.90 32.85 8.43
CA MET A 383 -17.64 31.69 7.93
C MET A 383 -18.49 32.20 6.75
N SER A 384 -18.15 31.78 5.53
CA SER A 384 -18.77 32.29 4.30
C SER A 384 -20.11 31.64 4.11
N PHE A 385 -21.13 32.15 4.80
CA PHE A 385 -22.52 31.83 4.53
C PHE A 385 -22.83 32.23 3.08
N VAL A 386 -23.04 31.24 2.22
CA VAL A 386 -23.70 31.44 0.94
C VAL A 386 -25.14 31.83 1.25
N PRO A 387 -25.59 33.06 0.95
CA PRO A 387 -26.99 33.43 1.13
C PRO A 387 -27.86 32.52 0.24
N SER A 388 -29.10 32.27 0.66
CA SER A 388 -30.03 31.38 -0.04
C SER A 388 -30.02 31.61 -1.55
N TYR A 389 -29.75 30.54 -2.30
CA TYR A 389 -29.79 30.47 -3.76
C TYR A 389 -31.00 31.24 -4.33
N ASP A 390 -30.74 32.27 -5.14
CA ASP A 390 -31.78 32.98 -5.91
C ASP A 390 -31.96 32.27 -7.26
N PRO A 391 -33.10 31.58 -7.49
CA PRO A 391 -33.34 30.88 -8.75
C PRO A 391 -33.45 31.81 -9.97
N ASN A 392 -33.54 33.13 -9.78
CA ASN A 392 -33.60 34.11 -10.86
C ASN A 392 -32.22 34.65 -11.29
N ASN A 393 -31.14 34.32 -10.55
CA ASN A 393 -29.78 34.79 -10.85
C ASN A 393 -28.75 33.65 -10.80
N PRO A 394 -28.67 32.82 -11.87
CA PRO A 394 -27.92 31.55 -11.86
C PRO A 394 -26.39 31.69 -11.85
N LEU A 395 -25.84 32.91 -11.85
CA LEU A 395 -24.39 33.18 -11.91
C LEU A 395 -23.89 34.02 -10.72
N THR A 396 -24.22 33.59 -9.50
CA THR A 396 -23.51 34.08 -8.31
C THR A 396 -22.25 33.23 -8.06
N ILE A 397 -21.24 33.40 -8.92
CA ILE A 397 -19.91 32.80 -8.71
C ILE A 397 -19.20 33.60 -7.61
N PHE A 398 -19.22 33.07 -6.38
CA PHE A 398 -18.40 33.62 -5.30
C PHE A 398 -16.93 33.26 -5.52
N ARG A 399 -16.11 34.28 -5.80
CA ARG A 399 -14.65 34.14 -5.83
C ARG A 399 -14.11 33.96 -4.41
N ILE A 400 -14.08 32.72 -3.93
CA ILE A 400 -13.42 32.38 -2.67
C ILE A 400 -11.92 32.63 -2.84
N LYS A 401 -11.33 33.47 -1.98
CA LYS A 401 -9.93 33.87 -2.10
C LYS A 401 -9.01 32.91 -1.34
N TYR A 402 -8.99 31.66 -1.78
CA TYR A 402 -7.88 30.74 -1.53
C TYR A 402 -7.04 30.67 -2.79
N GLU A 403 -5.74 30.99 -2.68
CA GLU A 403 -4.76 30.47 -3.65
C GLU A 403 -4.41 29.05 -3.15
N PRO A 404 -4.45 28.04 -4.03
CA PRO A 404 -3.62 28.01 -5.22
C PRO A 404 -4.35 28.09 -6.57
N LEU A 405 -3.59 28.48 -7.58
CA LEU A 405 -4.01 28.69 -8.96
C LEU A 405 -4.18 27.35 -9.72
N LEU A 406 -5.34 27.14 -10.34
CA LEU A 406 -5.50 26.22 -11.48
C LEU A 406 -6.10 27.00 -12.65
N LEU A 407 -5.45 26.95 -13.82
CA LEU A 407 -5.86 27.69 -15.01
C LEU A 407 -6.01 26.74 -16.20
N TYR A 408 -7.15 26.81 -16.87
CA TYR A 408 -7.34 26.30 -18.23
C TYR A 408 -8.20 27.29 -19.02
N HIS A 409 -7.94 27.44 -20.33
CA HIS A 409 -8.48 28.51 -21.17
C HIS A 409 -9.08 27.97 -22.46
N THR A 410 -10.17 28.58 -22.92
CA THR A 410 -10.37 29.12 -24.30
C THR A 410 -11.74 29.83 -24.35
N MET A 411 -11.97 30.89 -25.13
CA MET A 411 -11.12 31.57 -26.13
C MET A 411 -10.77 33.03 -25.75
N ASP A 412 -9.90 33.63 -26.57
CA ASP A 412 -9.59 35.07 -26.67
C ASP A 412 -8.80 35.73 -25.51
N GLN A 413 -7.56 35.24 -25.30
CA GLN A 413 -6.29 35.99 -25.46
C GLN A 413 -5.17 35.40 -24.58
N ILE A 414 -4.01 35.18 -25.19
CA ILE A 414 -2.83 34.59 -24.55
C ILE A 414 -1.90 35.70 -24.05
N SER A 415 -1.48 35.61 -22.79
CA SER A 415 -0.23 36.22 -22.30
C SER A 415 0.33 35.40 -21.15
N ILE A 416 1.41 34.66 -21.44
CA ILE A 416 2.16 33.89 -20.46
C ILE A 416 3.30 34.76 -19.96
N ILE A 417 3.42 34.92 -18.63
CA ILE A 417 4.71 35.20 -17.99
C ILE A 417 4.90 34.15 -16.90
N SER A 418 6.08 33.55 -16.90
CA SER A 418 6.39 32.30 -16.20
C SER A 418 7.56 32.52 -15.23
N TYR A 419 7.34 32.10 -13.98
CA TYR A 419 8.32 31.59 -13.02
C TYR A 419 9.34 32.52 -12.32
N ILE A 420 9.92 31.89 -11.28
CA ILE A 420 11.12 32.19 -10.48
C ILE A 420 10.85 33.08 -9.26
N SER A 421 11.18 32.68 -8.01
CA SER A 421 11.94 31.50 -7.52
C SER A 421 11.19 30.69 -6.48
#